data_AF-A0A4R5L9C2-F1
#
_entry.id   AF-A0A4R5L9C2-F1
#
_cell.length_a   1.000
_cell.length_b   1.000
_cell.length_c   1.000
_cell.angle_alpha   90.00
_cell.angle_beta   90.00
_cell.angle_gamma   90.00
#
_symmetry.space_group_name_H-M   'P 1'
#
loop_
_entity.id
_entity.type
_entity.pdbx_description
1 polymer ?
#
loop_
_entity_poly.entity_id
_entity_poly.type
_entity_poly.pdbx_seq_one_letter_code
_entity_poly.pdbx_strand_id
1 'polypeptide(L)' 'MKCVVVLKAVEELTLQQMSINHRHRDMRTRAAGLLMLGLGLKARAIASQLGVSGQSVYNWLHAWRERASKDWLPACACS' A
#
# COMPACT_ATOMS: atom_id res chain seq x y z
N MET A 1 -3.00 -13.34 13.64
CA MET A 1 -3.98 -12.25 13.73
C MET A 1 -4.62 -12.01 12.37
N LYS A 2 -5.93 -11.79 12.32
CA LYS A 2 -6.66 -11.45 11.08
C LYS A 2 -6.79 -9.93 11.02
N CYS A 3 -5.81 -9.26 10.41
CA CYS A 3 -5.89 -7.82 10.15
C CYS A 3 -6.76 -7.63 8.91
N VAL A 4 -8.01 -7.19 9.10
CA VAL A 4 -8.87 -6.74 8.00
C VAL A 4 -8.54 -5.28 7.76
N VAL A 5 -7.99 -4.98 6.58
CA VAL A 5 -7.67 -3.60 6.19
C VAL A 5 -8.81 -3.10 5.33
N VAL A 6 -9.47 -2.03 5.76
CA VAL A 6 -10.47 -1.32 4.96
C VAL A 6 -9.83 -0.03 4.45
N LEU A 7 -9.65 0.08 3.13
CA LEU A 7 -9.17 1.29 2.49
C LEU A 7 -10.37 2.18 2.15
N LYS A 8 -10.20 3.51 2.27
CA LYS A 8 -11.18 4.46 1.73
C LYS A 8 -11.03 4.53 0.21
N ALA A 9 -12.10 4.88 -0.51
CA ALA A 9 -12.07 5.03 -1.97
C ALA A 9 -10.92 5.92 -2.48
N VAL A 10 -10.60 7.01 -1.76
CA VAL A 10 -9.47 7.89 -2.10
C VAL A 10 -8.10 7.22 -1.89
N GLU A 11 -7.97 6.37 -0.87
CA GLU A 11 -6.75 5.61 -0.60
C GLU A 11 -6.56 4.54 -1.68
N GLU A 12 -7.63 3.83 -2.05
CA GLU A 12 -7.60 2.83 -3.13
C GLU A 12 -7.18 3.44 -4.46
N LEU A 13 -7.80 4.57 -4.85
CA LEU A 13 -7.45 5.26 -6.09
C LEU A 13 -6.00 5.73 -6.09
N THR A 14 -5.54 6.31 -4.97
CA THR A 14 -4.15 6.75 -4.81
C THR A 14 -3.18 5.58 -4.95
N LEU A 15 -3.42 4.49 -4.21
CA LEU A 15 -2.56 3.31 -4.25
C LEU A 15 -2.57 2.63 -5.63
N GLN A 16 -3.70 2.64 -6.34
CA GLN A 16 -3.80 2.14 -7.71
C GLN A 16 -2.92 2.97 -8.65
N GLN A 17 -3.06 4.29 -8.62
CA GLN A 17 -2.24 5.18 -9.43
C GLN A 17 -0.74 5.05 -9.10
N MET A 18 -0.40 4.93 -7.82
CA MET A 18 0.97 4.72 -7.37
C MET A 18 1.54 3.38 -7.83
N SER A 19 0.75 2.30 -7.77
CA SER A 19 1.20 0.96 -8.18
C SER A 19 1.58 0.90 -9.66
N ILE A 20 0.94 1.73 -10.50
CA ILE A 20 1.18 1.79 -11.94
C ILE A 20 2.28 2.80 -12.26
N ASN A 21 2.18 4.02 -11.74
CA ASN A 21 2.89 5.18 -12.30
C ASN A 21 4.05 5.70 -11.44
N HIS A 22 4.23 5.22 -10.22
CA HIS A 22 5.27 5.78 -9.35
C HIS A 22 6.67 5.53 -9.91
N ARG A 23 7.56 6.54 -9.91
CA ARG A 23 8.91 6.44 -10.49
C ARG A 23 9.75 5.30 -9.90
N HIS A 24 9.65 5.11 -8.59
CA HIS A 24 10.42 4.10 -7.85
C HIS A 24 9.69 2.77 -7.82
N ARG A 25 10.36 1.72 -8.30
CA ARG A 25 9.83 0.34 -8.34
C ARG A 25 9.40 -0.16 -6.96
N ASP A 26 10.19 0.10 -5.93
CA ASP A 26 9.87 -0.31 -4.55
C ASP A 26 8.53 0.28 -4.09
N MET A 27 8.29 1.56 -4.37
CA MET A 27 7.00 2.19 -4.02
C MET A 27 5.82 1.59 -4.79
N ARG A 28 6.01 1.21 -6.07
CA ARG A 28 4.98 0.49 -6.83
C ARG A 28 4.63 -0.84 -6.17
N THR A 29 5.65 -1.61 -5.78
CA THR A 29 5.49 -2.90 -5.08
C THR A 29 4.76 -2.72 -3.74
N ARG A 30 5.13 -1.70 -2.96
CA ARG A 30 4.49 -1.39 -1.67
C ARG A 30 3.03 -1.00 -1.85
N ALA A 31 2.73 -0.14 -2.82
CA ALA A 31 1.35 0.27 -3.12
C ALA A 31 0.47 -0.91 -3.58
N ALA A 32 1.01 -1.80 -4.42
CA ALA A 32 0.34 -3.03 -4.80
C ALA A 32 0.08 -3.95 -3.59
N GLY A 33 1.05 -4.06 -2.67
CA GLY A 33 0.90 -4.79 -1.39
C GLY A 33 -0.25 -4.26 -0.53
N LEU A 34 -0.39 -2.94 -0.43
CA LEU A 34 -1.46 -2.29 0.33
C LEU A 34 -2.83 -2.47 -0.34
N LEU A 35 -2.92 -2.40 -1.66
CA LEU A 35 -4.16 -2.71 -2.39
C LEU A 35 -4.62 -4.15 -2.14
N MET A 36 -3.70 -5.11 -2.22
CA MET A 36 -4.02 -6.51 -1.95
C MET A 36 -4.52 -6.72 -0.51
N LEU A 37 -3.99 -5.96 0.46
CA LEU A 37 -4.52 -5.96 1.82
C LEU A 37 -5.96 -5.41 1.88
N GLY A 38 -6.26 -4.32 1.18
CA GLY A 38 -7.61 -3.75 1.05
C GLY A 38 -8.61 -4.71 0.40
N LEU A 39 -8.14 -5.53 -0.53
CA LEU A 39 -8.90 -6.62 -1.15
C LEU A 39 -9.07 -7.85 -0.23
N GLY A 40 -8.54 -7.82 0.99
CA GLY A 40 -8.69 -8.86 2.00
C GLY A 40 -7.69 -10.02 1.90
N LEU A 41 -6.65 -9.91 1.07
CA LEU A 41 -5.60 -10.93 1.02
C LEU A 41 -4.79 -10.91 2.32
N LYS A 42 -4.37 -12.11 2.78
CA LYS A 42 -3.53 -12.24 3.98
C LYS A 42 -2.12 -11.76 3.68
N ALA A 43 -1.51 -11.02 4.61
CA ALA A 43 -0.13 -10.52 4.49
C ALA A 43 0.90 -11.60 4.09
N ARG A 44 0.74 -12.85 4.57
CA ARG A 44 1.61 -13.98 4.21
C ARG A 44 1.49 -14.37 2.72
N ALA A 45 0.28 -14.35 2.17
CA ALA A 45 0.06 -14.65 0.75
C ALA A 45 0.64 -13.55 -0.13
N ILE A 46 0.41 -12.28 0.25
CA ILE A 46 0.97 -11.10 -0.42
C ILE A 46 2.51 -11.16 -0.39
N ALA A 47 3.08 -11.44 0.78
CA ALA A 47 4.52 -11.55 0.96
C ALA A 47 5.14 -12.64 0.06
N SER A 48 4.49 -13.80 -0.03
CA SER A 48 4.89 -14.88 -0.94
C SER A 48 4.83 -14.45 -2.41
N GLN A 49 3.77 -13.72 -2.81
CA GLN A 49 3.57 -13.27 -4.18
C GLN A 49 4.56 -12.18 -4.58
N LEU A 50 4.95 -11.31 -3.64
CA LEU A 50 5.86 -10.20 -3.87
C LEU A 50 7.34 -10.53 -3.56
N GLY A 51 7.63 -11.73 -3.05
CA GLY A 51 8.98 -12.15 -2.67
C GLY A 51 9.58 -11.38 -1.50
N VAL A 52 8.74 -10.98 -0.53
CA VAL A 52 9.15 -10.21 0.67
C VAL A 52 8.77 -10.94 1.95
N SER A 53 9.16 -10.40 3.10
CA SER A 53 8.72 -10.93 4.40
C SER A 53 7.28 -10.50 4.73
N GLY A 54 6.54 -11.32 5.48
CA GLY A 54 5.23 -10.93 6.00
C GLY A 54 5.29 -9.68 6.90
N GLN A 55 6.38 -9.50 7.64
CA GLN A 55 6.61 -8.31 8.46
C GLN A 55 6.73 -7.04 7.60
N SER A 56 7.37 -7.12 6.44
CA SER A 56 7.49 -5.99 5.51
C SER A 56 6.12 -5.47 5.09
N VAL A 57 5.17 -6.37 4.81
CA VAL A 57 3.79 -6.00 4.43
C VAL A 57 3.07 -5.26 5.56
N TYR A 58 3.22 -5.71 6.80
CA TYR A 58 2.67 -4.98 7.96
C TYR A 58 3.36 -3.64 8.18
N ASN A 59 4.68 -3.56 8.03
CA ASN A 59 5.42 -2.31 8.15
C ASN A 59 4.96 -1.27 7.11
N TRP A 60 4.64 -1.70 5.89
CA TRP A 60 4.07 -0.79 4.88
C TRP A 60 2.69 -0.29 5.27
N LEU A 61 1.84 -1.16 5.83
CA LEU A 61 0.52 -0.77 6.33
C LEU A 61 0.63 0.22 7.49
N HIS A 62 1.52 -0.05 8.45
CA HIS A 62 1.80 0.87 9.55
C HIS A 62 2.29 2.22 9.03
N ALA A 63 3.28 2.22 8.12
CA ALA A 63 3.77 3.44 7.50
C ALA A 63 2.66 4.19 6.75
N TRP A 64 1.79 3.51 6.01
CA TRP A 64 0.67 4.14 5.32
C TRP A 64 -0.32 4.81 6.28
N ARG A 65 -0.60 4.18 7.43
CA ARG A 65 -1.56 4.69 8.43
C ARG A 65 -1.00 5.77 9.34
N GLU A 66 0.23 5.61 9.81
CA GLU A 66 0.92 6.58 10.68
C GLU A 66 1.34 7.83 9.90
N ARG A 67 1.56 7.66 8.60
CA ARG A 67 2.15 8.64 7.72
C ARG A 67 1.40 8.63 6.39
N ALA A 68 0.29 9.37 6.33
CA ALA A 68 -0.06 10.12 5.11
C ALA A 68 0.99 11.22 4.81
N SER A 69 2.28 10.88 4.97
CA SER A 69 3.42 11.75 5.15
C SER A 69 4.02 12.07 3.80
N LYS A 70 4.01 13.36 3.48
CA LYS A 70 4.86 14.20 2.60
C LYS A 70 5.70 13.59 1.46
N ASP A 71 6.21 12.37 1.57
CA ASP A 71 6.93 11.66 0.50
C ASP A 71 6.03 10.72 -0.32
N TRP A 72 4.77 10.50 0.09
CA TRP A 72 3.83 9.53 -0.49
C TRP A 72 2.61 10.13 -1.21
N LEU A 73 2.39 11.45 -1.13
CA LEU A 73 1.32 12.15 -1.84
C LEU A 73 1.91 12.96 -2.99
N PRO A 74 1.42 12.84 -4.24
CA PRO A 74 1.64 13.90 -5.21
C PRO A 74 0.99 15.18 -4.67
N ALA A 75 1.65 16.32 -4.84
CA ALA A 75 1.17 17.66 -4.47
C ALA A 75 -0.10 18.13 -5.22
N CYS A 76 -0.90 17.20 -5.76
CA CYS A 76 -2.08 17.48 -6.57
C CYS A 76 -3.31 16.83 -5.94
N ALA A 77 -3.74 17.36 -4.79
CA ALA A 77 -5.08 17.09 -4.24
C ALA A 77 -5.61 18.33 -3.50
N CYS A 78 -5.42 19.51 -4.09
CA CYS A 78 -6.23 20.70 -3.82
C CYS A 78 -6.37 21.43 -5.17
N SER A 79 -7.55 21.36 -5.77
CA SER A 79 -8.08 22.38 -6.68
C SER A 79 -9.21 23.07 -5.94
#